data_AF-A0A9X2TDA2-F1
#
_entry.id   AF-A0A9X2TDA2-F1
#
_cell.length_a   1.000
_cell.length_b   1.000
_cell.length_c   1.000
_cell.angle_alpha   90.00
_cell.angle_beta   90.00
_cell.angle_gamma   90.00
#
_symmetry.space_group_name_H-M   'P 1'
#
loop_
_entity.id
_entity.type
_entity.pdbx_description
1 polymer ?
#
loop_
_entity_poly.entity_id
_entity_poly.type
_entity_poly.pdbx_seq_one_letter_code
_entity_poly.pdbx_strand_id
1 'polypeptide(L)'
;MRDLSTRLSGGPVLLDGGLGQELIRRGMPGTEPSLWSANALTEAPDLVQEVHEEYLRAGADVITTNTYATPPERLSEAGLDGRAEALNREAGRLAERARAAVGRDALIAGSLPPIRGSYRPDLVGEAGEIEPQYREQAGYLAPHVDPGRGPGGGPRGRVDRPSGAGLVHDCRPVVAGGRRAAPSQRRVP
;
A
#
# COMPACT_ATOMS: atom_id res chain seq x y z
N MET A 1 -0.48 -19.67 -3.80
CA MET A 1 0.20 -18.37 -3.69
C MET A 1 1.52 -18.51 -3.00
N ARG A 2 2.62 -18.19 -3.69
CA ARG A 2 3.94 -18.06 -3.07
C ARG A 2 4.04 -16.73 -2.35
N ASP A 3 4.50 -16.74 -1.10
CA ASP A 3 4.75 -15.51 -0.35
C ASP A 3 5.93 -14.72 -0.96
N LEU A 4 6.06 -13.45 -0.55
CA LEU A 4 7.08 -12.56 -1.10
C LEU A 4 8.52 -13.08 -0.88
N SER A 5 8.82 -13.66 0.29
CA SER A 5 10.15 -14.20 0.59
C SER A 5 10.54 -15.31 -0.38
N THR A 6 9.58 -16.18 -0.71
CA THR A 6 9.76 -17.25 -1.70
C THR A 6 10.02 -16.68 -3.09
N ARG A 7 9.31 -15.63 -3.50
CA ARG A 7 9.52 -14.98 -4.81
C ARG A 7 10.89 -14.32 -4.91
N LEU A 8 11.30 -13.57 -3.88
CA LEU A 8 12.60 -12.89 -3.83
C LEU A 8 13.78 -13.86 -3.85
N SER A 9 13.60 -15.07 -3.31
CA SER A 9 14.61 -16.14 -3.38
C SER A 9 14.73 -16.76 -4.77
N GLY A 10 13.69 -16.65 -5.60
CA GLY A 10 13.64 -17.17 -6.97
C GLY A 10 14.13 -16.20 -8.04
N GLY A 11 14.35 -14.92 -7.70
CA GLY A 11 14.78 -13.89 -8.64
C GLY A 11 14.18 -12.51 -8.35
N PRO A 12 14.35 -11.54 -9.27
CA PRO A 12 13.71 -10.23 -9.14
C PRO A 12 12.19 -10.36 -9.12
N VAL A 13 11.54 -9.52 -8.32
CA VAL A 13 10.09 -9.43 -8.21
C VAL A 13 9.64 -8.11 -8.85
N LEU A 14 8.72 -8.19 -9.81
CA LEU A 14 8.22 -7.00 -10.51
C LEU A 14 7.03 -6.39 -9.75
N LEU A 15 7.18 -5.13 -9.36
CA LEU A 15 6.06 -4.31 -8.88
C LEU A 15 5.32 -3.70 -10.07
N ASP A 16 4.07 -3.31 -9.84
CA ASP A 16 3.31 -2.49 -10.79
C ASP A 16 3.85 -1.05 -10.88
N GLY A 17 3.28 -0.30 -11.83
CA GLY A 17 3.59 1.11 -12.03
C GLY A 17 2.64 2.05 -11.31
N GLY A 18 2.75 3.35 -11.61
CA GLY A 18 1.92 4.38 -10.99
C GLY A 18 0.48 4.38 -11.51
N LEU A 19 -0.44 3.76 -10.77
CA LEU A 19 -1.86 3.68 -11.13
C LEU A 19 -2.50 5.06 -11.34
N GLY A 20 -2.23 6.02 -10.46
CA GLY A 20 -2.77 7.39 -10.62
C GLY A 20 -2.33 8.07 -11.92
N GLN A 21 -1.12 7.80 -12.41
CA GLN A 21 -0.63 8.35 -13.68
C GLN A 21 -1.33 7.71 -14.88
N GLU A 22 -1.61 6.41 -14.81
CA GLU A 22 -2.39 5.72 -15.84
C GLU A 22 -3.83 6.24 -15.92
N LEU A 23 -4.46 6.52 -14.78
CA LEU A 23 -5.80 7.12 -14.75
C LEU A 23 -5.83 8.51 -15.42
N ILE A 24 -4.81 9.34 -15.15
CA ILE A 24 -4.66 10.65 -15.82
C ILE A 24 -4.50 10.47 -17.33
N ARG A 25 -3.63 9.54 -17.77
CA ARG A 25 -3.39 9.28 -19.20
C ARG A 25 -4.65 8.82 -19.93
N ARG A 26 -5.56 8.14 -19.25
CA ARG A 26 -6.84 7.67 -19.80
C ARG A 26 -7.95 8.70 -19.75
N GLY A 27 -7.63 9.93 -19.32
CA GLY A 27 -8.58 11.04 -19.33
C GLY A 27 -9.62 10.96 -18.21
N MET A 28 -9.26 10.39 -17.05
CA MET A 28 -10.16 10.34 -15.89
C MET A 28 -10.70 11.76 -15.56
N PRO A 29 -12.01 12.00 -15.67
CA PRO A 29 -12.59 13.31 -15.41
C PRO A 29 -12.62 13.60 -13.92
N GLY A 30 -12.12 14.76 -13.48
CA GLY A 30 -12.13 15.17 -12.08
C GLY A 30 -11.36 16.48 -11.85
N THR A 31 -11.93 17.36 -11.03
CA THR A 31 -11.67 18.80 -11.00
C THR A 31 -10.47 19.26 -10.17
N GLU A 32 -9.79 18.36 -9.43
CA GLU A 32 -8.64 18.72 -8.59
C GLU A 32 -7.46 17.73 -8.74
N PRO A 33 -6.24 18.21 -9.07
CA PRO A 33 -5.07 17.37 -9.34
C PRO A 33 -4.64 16.40 -8.24
N SER A 34 -5.02 16.65 -6.99
CA SER A 34 -4.56 15.87 -5.84
C SER A 34 -5.40 14.62 -5.54
N LEU A 35 -6.59 14.47 -6.14
CA LEU A 35 -7.62 13.52 -5.67
C LEU A 35 -8.17 12.57 -6.76
N TRP A 36 -7.64 12.65 -7.98
CA TRP A 36 -8.08 11.80 -9.10
C TRP A 36 -8.08 10.31 -8.78
N SER A 37 -7.08 9.84 -8.03
CA SER A 37 -6.98 8.43 -7.64
C SER A 37 -8.06 8.01 -6.63
N ALA A 38 -8.43 8.86 -5.68
CA ALA A 38 -9.51 8.56 -4.73
C ALA A 38 -10.88 8.59 -5.40
N ASN A 39 -11.14 9.59 -6.25
CA ASN A 39 -12.41 9.71 -6.98
C ASN A 39 -12.61 8.56 -7.97
N ALA A 40 -11.54 8.06 -8.60
CA ALA A 40 -11.65 6.93 -9.53
C ALA A 40 -12.21 5.66 -8.85
N LEU A 41 -12.07 5.51 -7.53
CA LEU A 41 -12.66 4.37 -6.80
C LEU A 41 -14.20 4.38 -6.81
N THR A 42 -14.83 5.54 -6.98
CA THR A 42 -16.29 5.67 -7.04
C THR A 42 -16.80 5.97 -8.44
N GLU A 43 -16.12 6.88 -9.14
CA GLU A 43 -16.58 7.40 -10.44
C GLU A 43 -16.16 6.53 -11.62
N ALA A 44 -15.06 5.79 -11.50
CA ALA A 44 -14.56 4.89 -12.55
C ALA A 44 -13.88 3.62 -11.98
N PRO A 45 -14.58 2.83 -11.14
CA PRO A 45 -14.00 1.63 -10.54
C PRO A 45 -13.53 0.62 -11.59
N ASP A 46 -14.26 0.52 -12.72
CA ASP A 46 -13.90 -0.37 -13.83
C ASP A 46 -12.55 0.02 -14.43
N LEU A 47 -12.26 1.32 -14.56
CA LEU A 47 -10.98 1.82 -15.07
C LEU A 47 -9.82 1.48 -14.11
N VAL A 48 -10.05 1.57 -12.81
CA VAL A 48 -9.06 1.17 -11.79
C VAL A 48 -8.77 -0.33 -11.90
N GLN A 49 -9.81 -1.15 -12.05
CA GLN A 49 -9.66 -2.59 -12.23
C GLN A 49 -8.88 -2.90 -13.52
N GLU A 50 -9.24 -2.28 -14.65
CA GLU A 50 -8.56 -2.45 -15.95
C GLU A 50 -7.06 -2.16 -15.85
N VAL A 51 -6.66 -1.06 -15.20
CA VAL A 51 -5.25 -0.71 -15.00
C VAL A 51 -4.51 -1.79 -14.20
N HIS A 52 -5.12 -2.33 -13.13
CA HIS A 52 -4.53 -3.45 -12.40
C HIS A 52 -4.38 -4.70 -13.29
N GLU A 53 -5.41 -5.04 -14.05
CA GLU A 53 -5.38 -6.20 -14.94
C GLU A 53 -4.28 -6.06 -16.00
N GLU A 54 -4.07 -4.86 -16.53
CA GLU A 54 -3.00 -4.59 -17.48
C GLU A 54 -1.61 -4.74 -16.86
N TYR A 55 -1.37 -4.25 -15.64
CA TYR A 55 -0.10 -4.50 -14.96
C TYR A 55 0.12 -6.00 -14.71
N LEU A 56 -0.93 -6.74 -14.34
CA LEU A 56 -0.85 -8.19 -14.16
C LEU A 56 -0.54 -8.91 -15.48
N ARG A 57 -1.17 -8.52 -16.60
CA ARG A 57 -0.91 -9.06 -17.94
C ARG A 57 0.51 -8.70 -18.42
N ALA A 58 1.00 -7.51 -18.08
CA ALA A 58 2.35 -7.05 -18.41
C ALA A 58 3.46 -7.77 -17.63
N GLY A 59 3.12 -8.47 -16.56
CA GLY A 59 4.08 -9.30 -15.81
C GLY A 59 4.28 -8.91 -14.35
N ALA A 60 3.48 -8.01 -13.79
CA ALA A 60 3.61 -7.63 -12.39
C ALA A 60 3.42 -8.85 -11.46
N ASP A 61 4.36 -9.04 -10.54
CA ASP A 61 4.29 -10.06 -9.50
C ASP A 61 3.56 -9.55 -8.26
N VAL A 62 3.54 -8.22 -8.09
CA VAL A 62 2.84 -7.51 -7.01
C VAL A 62 2.14 -6.30 -7.59
N ILE A 63 0.87 -6.11 -7.25
CA ILE A 63 0.12 -4.88 -7.52
C ILE A 63 -0.12 -4.10 -6.23
N THR A 64 -0.22 -2.79 -6.29
CA THR A 64 -0.44 -1.90 -5.14
C THR A 64 -1.86 -1.35 -5.12
N THR A 65 -2.54 -1.34 -3.98
CA THR A 65 -3.90 -0.78 -3.90
C THR A 65 -3.92 0.70 -4.24
N ASN A 66 -4.99 1.16 -4.92
CA ASN A 66 -5.20 2.56 -5.25
C ASN A 66 -5.62 3.41 -4.03
N THR A 67 -4.74 3.53 -3.03
CA THR A 67 -5.06 4.15 -1.72
C THR A 67 -4.17 5.34 -1.35
N TYR A 68 -3.35 5.83 -2.28
CA TYR A 68 -2.41 6.94 -2.04
C TYR A 68 -3.10 8.28 -1.69
N ALA A 69 -4.32 8.52 -2.19
CA ALA A 69 -5.09 9.74 -1.92
C ALA A 69 -6.26 9.52 -0.95
N THR A 70 -6.24 8.42 -0.18
CA THR A 70 -7.29 8.07 0.78
C THR A 70 -7.02 8.39 2.27
N PRO A 71 -5.89 8.98 2.71
CA PRO A 71 -5.79 9.49 4.08
C PRO A 71 -6.91 10.48 4.42
N PRO A 72 -7.44 10.49 5.65
CA PRO A 72 -8.56 11.35 6.03
C PRO A 72 -8.35 12.83 5.69
N GLU A 73 -7.17 13.38 5.94
CA GLU A 73 -6.85 14.79 5.65
C GLU A 73 -7.00 15.14 4.16
N ARG A 74 -6.51 14.27 3.27
CA ARG A 74 -6.70 14.42 1.80
C ARG A 74 -8.17 14.35 1.42
N LEU A 75 -8.93 13.44 2.05
CA LEU A 75 -10.35 13.29 1.76
C LEU A 75 -11.17 14.48 2.27
N SER A 76 -10.79 15.08 3.40
CA SER A 76 -11.43 16.29 3.90
C SER A 76 -11.23 17.49 2.96
N GLU A 77 -10.04 17.66 2.38
CA GLU A 77 -9.79 18.65 1.32
C GLU A 77 -10.73 18.47 0.10
N ALA A 78 -11.21 17.24 -0.12
CA ALA A 78 -12.12 16.86 -1.19
C ALA A 78 -13.61 16.97 -0.85
N GLY A 79 -13.97 17.26 0.41
CA GLY A 79 -15.35 17.09 0.91
C GLY A 79 -15.81 15.63 0.96
N LEU A 80 -14.88 14.67 1.07
CA LEU A 80 -15.12 13.23 1.18
C LEU A 80 -14.93 12.71 2.61
N ASP A 81 -15.23 13.53 3.61
CA ASP A 81 -15.13 13.19 5.02
C ASP A 81 -15.84 11.87 5.36
N GLY A 82 -15.21 11.05 6.20
CA GLY A 82 -15.75 9.75 6.64
C GLY A 82 -15.74 8.66 5.57
N ARG A 83 -15.23 8.90 4.36
CA ARG A 83 -15.20 7.91 3.27
C ARG A 83 -13.95 7.01 3.28
N ALA A 84 -12.99 7.25 4.18
CA ALA A 84 -11.70 6.56 4.20
C ALA A 84 -11.83 5.04 4.23
N GLU A 85 -12.66 4.48 5.11
CA GLU A 85 -12.89 3.03 5.19
C GLU A 85 -13.47 2.48 3.88
N ALA A 86 -14.54 3.09 3.39
CA ALA A 86 -15.24 2.64 2.19
C ALA A 86 -14.31 2.63 0.97
N LEU A 87 -13.52 3.70 0.78
CA LEU A 87 -12.58 3.83 -0.34
C LEU A 87 -11.42 2.84 -0.24
N ASN A 88 -10.81 2.67 0.94
CA ASN A 88 -9.71 1.71 1.11
C ASN A 88 -10.17 0.26 0.86
N ARG A 89 -11.35 -0.11 1.36
CA ARG A 89 -11.94 -1.44 1.09
C ARG A 89 -12.26 -1.63 -0.38
N GLU A 90 -12.80 -0.61 -1.04
CA GLU A 90 -13.11 -0.70 -2.46
C GLU A 90 -11.86 -0.85 -3.32
N ALA A 91 -10.80 -0.10 -3.01
CA ALA A 91 -9.50 -0.26 -3.67
C ALA A 91 -8.96 -1.69 -3.52
N GLY A 92 -9.10 -2.29 -2.33
CA GLY A 92 -8.73 -3.68 -2.09
C GLY A 92 -9.55 -4.66 -2.95
N ARG A 93 -10.87 -4.50 -3.00
CA ARG A 93 -11.77 -5.35 -3.81
C ARG A 93 -11.48 -5.26 -5.30
N LEU A 94 -11.12 -4.08 -5.81
CA LEU A 94 -10.78 -3.89 -7.22
C LEU A 94 -9.49 -4.61 -7.59
N ALA A 95 -8.46 -4.55 -6.72
CA ALA A 95 -7.23 -5.31 -6.91
C ALA A 95 -7.47 -6.83 -6.88
N GLU A 96 -8.33 -7.32 -5.96
CA GLU A 96 -8.72 -8.73 -5.90
C GLU A 96 -9.47 -9.19 -7.16
N ARG A 97 -10.42 -8.38 -7.63
CA ARG A 97 -11.17 -8.64 -8.87
C ARG A 97 -10.24 -8.70 -10.07
N ALA A 98 -9.32 -7.76 -10.21
CA ALA A 98 -8.34 -7.77 -11.30
C ALA A 98 -7.45 -9.02 -11.26
N ARG A 99 -6.95 -9.40 -10.08
CA ARG A 99 -6.17 -10.62 -9.90
C ARG A 99 -6.96 -11.87 -10.30
N ALA A 100 -8.21 -11.96 -9.86
CA ALA A 100 -9.09 -13.08 -10.19
C ALA A 100 -9.42 -13.15 -11.69
N ALA A 101 -9.69 -12.00 -12.32
CA ALA A 101 -10.02 -11.90 -13.74
C ALA A 101 -8.85 -12.32 -14.65
N VAL A 102 -7.62 -11.95 -14.30
CA VAL A 102 -6.42 -12.34 -15.06
C VAL A 102 -5.98 -13.77 -14.75
N GLY A 103 -6.30 -14.29 -13.56
CA GLY A 103 -5.90 -15.64 -13.13
C GLY A 103 -4.40 -15.79 -12.84
N ARG A 104 -3.68 -14.67 -12.65
CA ARG A 104 -2.25 -14.66 -12.31
C ARG A 104 -2.06 -14.84 -10.80
N ASP A 105 -1.15 -15.73 -10.40
CA ASP A 105 -0.63 -15.76 -9.03
C ASP A 105 0.22 -14.49 -8.83
N ALA A 106 -0.38 -13.40 -8.35
CA ALA A 106 0.25 -12.14 -8.00
C ALA A 106 -0.14 -11.72 -6.57
N LEU A 107 0.74 -10.97 -5.91
CA LEU A 107 0.48 -10.42 -4.58
C LEU A 107 -0.22 -9.06 -4.68
N ILE A 108 -1.03 -8.74 -3.69
CA ILE A 108 -1.66 -7.44 -3.49
C ILE A 108 -1.00 -6.78 -2.28
N ALA A 109 -0.40 -5.61 -2.50
CA ALA A 109 0.22 -4.80 -1.45
C ALA A 109 -0.65 -3.57 -1.15
N GLY A 110 -0.81 -3.25 0.14
CA GLY A 110 -1.50 -2.04 0.56
C GLY A 110 -0.61 -0.81 0.41
N SER A 111 -1.08 0.22 -0.29
CA SER A 111 -0.38 1.51 -0.38
C SER A 111 -0.71 2.37 0.84
N LEU A 112 0.32 2.68 1.65
CA LEU A 112 0.24 3.54 2.83
C LEU A 112 1.04 4.83 2.58
N PRO A 113 0.39 5.91 2.09
CA PRO A 113 1.06 7.16 1.74
C PRO A 113 1.38 8.01 2.99
N PRO A 114 2.26 9.03 2.86
CA PRO A 114 2.40 10.06 3.88
C PRO A 114 1.05 10.68 4.23
N ILE A 115 0.70 10.67 5.52
CA ILE A 115 -0.57 11.20 6.03
C ILE A 115 -0.65 12.73 5.83
N ARG A 116 0.37 13.46 6.29
CA ARG A 116 0.43 14.94 6.31
C ARG A 116 1.35 15.49 5.21
N GLY A 117 0.89 15.40 3.96
CA GLY A 117 1.60 15.96 2.81
C GLY A 117 2.76 15.10 2.30
N SER A 118 2.92 15.12 0.97
CA SER A 118 4.02 14.40 0.31
C SER A 118 5.24 15.32 0.18
N TYR A 119 6.44 14.75 0.30
CA TYR A 119 7.73 15.47 0.13
C TYR A 119 7.95 16.64 1.11
N ARG A 120 7.24 16.63 2.24
CA ARG A 120 7.34 17.64 3.31
C ARG A 120 7.74 16.96 4.62
N PRO A 121 9.05 16.71 4.84
CA PRO A 121 9.51 16.03 6.05
C PRO A 121 9.17 16.82 7.33
N ASP A 122 9.00 18.13 7.19
CA ASP A 122 8.59 19.04 8.25
C ASP A 122 7.11 18.88 8.69
N LEU A 123 6.28 18.22 7.87
CA LEU A 123 4.84 18.05 8.16
C LEU A 123 4.48 16.67 8.70
N VAL A 124 5.43 15.73 8.79
CA VAL A 124 5.16 14.32 9.18
C VAL A 124 4.45 14.22 10.53
N GLY A 125 4.82 15.04 11.51
CA GLY A 125 4.28 14.98 12.87
C GLY A 125 4.96 13.92 13.75
N GLU A 126 4.51 13.82 15.00
CA GLU A 126 5.07 12.89 15.97
C GLU A 126 4.55 11.46 15.75
N ALA A 127 5.40 10.45 16.01
CA ALA A 127 5.06 9.05 15.77
C ALA A 127 3.78 8.61 16.51
N GLY A 128 3.55 9.12 17.72
CA GLY A 128 2.36 8.83 18.51
C GLY A 128 1.04 9.32 17.89
N GLU A 129 1.11 10.35 17.04
CA GLU A 129 -0.07 10.90 16.33
C GLU A 129 -0.33 10.17 15.00
N ILE A 130 0.73 9.71 14.36
CA ILE A 130 0.70 9.17 12.99
C ILE A 130 0.50 7.66 12.97
N GLU A 131 1.11 6.93 13.91
CA GLU A 131 0.97 5.47 13.99
C GLU A 131 -0.49 5.01 14.10
N PRO A 132 -1.37 5.64 14.91
CA PRO A 132 -2.79 5.26 14.96
C PRO A 132 -3.50 5.37 13.61
N GLN A 133 -3.16 6.39 12.81
CA GLN A 133 -3.77 6.64 11.50
C GLN A 133 -3.32 5.61 10.47
N TYR A 134 -2.03 5.27 10.43
CA TYR A 134 -1.55 4.17 9.60
C TYR A 134 -2.15 2.82 10.02
N ARG A 135 -2.30 2.59 11.33
CA ARG A 135 -2.90 1.35 11.85
C ARG A 135 -4.35 1.22 11.42
N GLU A 136 -5.10 2.32 11.46
CA GLU A 136 -6.48 2.37 11.00
C GLU A 136 -6.57 2.06 9.49
N GLN A 137 -5.80 2.77 8.66
CA GLN A 137 -5.78 2.53 7.22
C GLN A 137 -5.35 1.09 6.88
N ALA A 138 -4.30 0.59 7.53
CA ALA A 138 -3.87 -0.80 7.39
C ALA A 138 -4.97 -1.79 7.80
N GLY A 139 -5.78 -1.45 8.80
CA GLY A 139 -6.95 -2.24 9.21
C GLY A 139 -8.02 -2.35 8.12
N TYR A 140 -8.27 -1.26 7.37
CA TYR A 140 -9.20 -1.28 6.24
C TYR A 140 -8.70 -2.16 5.09
N LEU A 141 -7.39 -2.17 4.86
CA LEU A 141 -6.73 -2.91 3.77
C LEU A 141 -6.42 -4.37 4.12
N ALA A 142 -6.25 -4.70 5.40
CA ALA A 142 -5.82 -6.02 5.88
C ALA A 142 -6.59 -7.22 5.27
N PRO A 143 -7.91 -7.15 5.01
CA PRO A 143 -8.62 -8.26 4.39
C PRO A 143 -8.25 -8.53 2.93
N HIS A 144 -7.68 -7.56 2.23
CA HIS A 144 -7.46 -7.57 0.78
C HIS A 144 -5.98 -7.66 0.37
N VAL A 145 -5.06 -7.50 1.32
CA VAL A 145 -3.61 -7.50 1.07
C VAL A 145 -2.99 -8.82 1.48
N ASP A 146 -2.03 -9.28 0.70
CA ASP A 146 -1.38 -10.56 0.98
C ASP A 146 -0.29 -10.39 2.05
N PRO A 147 -0.24 -11.31 3.03
CA PRO A 147 0.73 -11.19 4.10
C PRO A 147 2.16 -11.38 3.56
N GLY A 148 3.02 -10.41 3.84
CA GLY A 148 4.46 -10.61 3.76
C GLY A 148 4.90 -11.59 4.85
N ARG A 149 5.00 -12.89 4.53
CA ARG A 149 5.69 -13.82 5.43
C ARG A 149 7.19 -13.61 5.28
N GLY A 150 7.80 -12.96 6.27
CA GLY A 150 9.24 -13.09 6.50
C GLY A 150 9.61 -14.55 6.83
N PRO A 151 10.89 -14.93 6.72
CA PRO A 151 11.35 -16.27 7.08
C PRO A 151 11.05 -16.51 8.59
N GLY A 152 10.08 -17.40 8.89
CA GLY A 152 9.67 -17.69 10.28
C GLY A 152 8.17 -17.83 10.56
N GLY A 153 7.33 -17.97 9.54
CA GLY A 153 6.05 -18.67 9.59
C GLY A 153 5.06 -18.32 10.72
N GLY A 154 4.23 -17.30 10.51
CA GLY A 154 2.97 -17.10 11.25
C GLY A 154 2.26 -15.81 10.79
N PRO A 155 0.91 -15.78 10.72
CA PRO A 155 0.19 -14.55 10.41
C PRO A 155 0.35 -13.60 11.61
N ARG A 156 1.12 -12.53 11.45
CA ARG A 156 1.24 -11.49 12.48
C ARG A 156 0.72 -10.18 11.91
N GLY A 157 -0.53 -9.85 12.23
CA GLY A 157 -1.04 -8.48 12.16
C GLY A 157 -0.45 -7.63 13.28
N ARG A 158 0.87 -7.43 13.27
CA ARG A 158 1.57 -6.55 14.21
C ARG A 158 2.35 -5.52 13.41
N VAL A 159 1.90 -4.26 13.47
CA VAL A 159 2.70 -3.10 13.09
C VAL A 159 3.83 -3.05 14.11
N ASP A 160 5.01 -3.54 13.74
CA ASP A 160 6.20 -3.46 14.60
C ASP A 160 6.67 -2.00 14.65
N ARG A 161 7.03 -1.54 15.86
CA ARG A 161 7.60 -0.21 16.11
C ARG A 161 8.75 0.08 15.13
N PRO A 162 8.84 1.28 14.53
CA PRO A 162 10.06 1.69 13.87
C PRO A 162 11.15 1.87 14.94
N SER A 163 12.08 0.92 15.00
CA SER A 163 13.34 1.07 15.72
C SER A 163 14.10 2.23 15.09
N GLY A 164 14.30 3.30 15.86
CA GLY A 164 14.93 4.53 15.37
C GLY A 164 16.30 4.30 14.73
N ALA A 165 16.45 4.77 13.49
CA ALA A 165 17.65 5.38 12.91
C ALA A 165 17.41 5.63 11.41
N GLY A 166 17.40 6.90 10.99
CA GLY A 166 17.57 7.31 9.59
C GLY A 166 16.31 7.28 8.71
N LEU A 167 15.42 8.27 8.88
CA LEU A 167 14.38 8.58 7.91
C LEU A 167 15.01 9.36 6.74
N VAL A 168 15.43 8.65 5.70
CA VAL A 168 15.62 9.21 4.36
C VAL A 168 14.73 8.43 3.40
N HIS A 169 13.89 9.21 2.72
CA HIS A 169 12.89 8.86 1.72
C HIS A 169 13.30 7.73 0.77
N ASP A 170 12.50 6.65 0.78
CA ASP A 170 12.26 5.82 -0.39
C ASP A 170 10.82 5.31 -0.27
N CYS A 171 9.99 5.57 -1.28
CA CYS A 171 8.58 5.15 -1.36
C CYS A 171 8.52 3.63 -1.51
N ARG A 172 8.84 2.90 -0.44
CA ARG A 172 8.79 1.44 -0.46
C ARG A 172 7.39 0.98 -0.11
N PRO A 173 6.77 0.08 -0.89
CA PRO A 173 5.61 -0.65 -0.43
C PRO A 173 5.96 -1.31 0.92
N VAL A 174 5.13 -1.06 1.92
CA VAL A 174 5.35 -1.64 3.24
C VAL A 174 4.98 -3.12 3.16
N VAL A 175 6.01 -3.96 3.10
CA VAL A 175 5.90 -5.38 3.42
C VAL A 175 6.46 -5.54 4.83
N ALA A 176 5.57 -5.74 5.80
CA ALA A 176 5.93 -5.83 7.22
C ALA A 176 6.94 -6.97 7.46
N GLY A 177 8.18 -6.62 7.80
CA GLY A 177 9.25 -7.57 8.13
C GLY A 177 10.01 -7.12 9.37
N GLY A 178 9.77 -7.79 10.51
CA GLY A 178 10.47 -7.52 11.76
C GLY A 178 11.90 -8.08 11.76
N ARG A 179 12.89 -7.24 12.06
CA ARG A 179 14.26 -7.70 12.36
C ARG A 179 14.32 -8.20 13.81
N ARG A 180 14.75 -9.44 14.04
CA ARG A 180 15.17 -9.87 15.38
C ARG A 180 16.52 -9.21 15.70
N ALA A 181 16.62 -8.58 16.87
CA ALA A 181 17.89 -8.21 17.47
C ALA A 181 18.72 -9.49 17.71
N ALA A 182 19.99 -9.47 17.27
CA ALA A 182 20.94 -10.52 17.58
C ALA A 182 21.21 -10.54 19.10
N PRO A 183 21.36 -11.73 19.72
CA PRO A 183 21.65 -11.81 21.16
C PRO A 183 23.02 -11.21 21.46
N SER A 184 23.07 -10.32 22.45
CA SER A 184 24.29 -9.71 22.97
C SER A 184 25.26 -10.79 23.44
N GLN A 185 26.41 -10.94 22.78
CA GLN A 185 27.49 -11.74 23.32
C GLN A 185 28.02 -11.07 24.59
N ARG A 186 27.89 -11.78 25.72
CA ARG A 186 28.51 -11.42 26.99
C ARG A 186 30.03 -11.37 26.79
N ARG A 187 30.65 -10.25 27.17
CA ARG A 187 32.08 -10.22 27.46
C ARG A 187 32.31 -11.05 28.72
N VAL A 188 33.12 -12.10 28.58
CA VAL A 188 33.74 -12.87 29.67
C VAL A 188 34.90 -12.02 30.22
N PRO A 189 35.17 -12.05 31.54
CA PRO A 189 35.99 -11.05 32.26
C PRO A 189 37.43 -10.89 31.76
#